data_AF-A0A7K2M144-F1
#
_entry.id   AF-A0A7K2M144-F1
#
_cell.length_a   1.000
_cell.length_b   1.000
_cell.length_c   1.000
_cell.angle_alpha   90.00
_cell.angle_beta   90.00
_cell.angle_gamma   90.00
#
_symmetry.space_group_name_H-M   'P 1'
#
loop_
_entity.id
_entity.type
_entity.pdbx_description
1 polymer ?
#
loop_
_entity_poly.entity_id
_entity_poly.type
_entity_poly.pdbx_seq_one_letter_code
_entity_poly.pdbx_strand_id
1 'polypeptide(L)'
;MQQRERLRDENKRMRQPSCRMNDDEYQLLARAAAVCHMSVASFLAHAALKAAHDLDRTAAEIAAQREVHNELFAVRRHLGHIGNNVNQVAKAANSGADVPYAEAVLGAVQRATQRVDAFIQHYLDTERRTG
;
A
#
# COMPACT_ATOMS: atom_id res chain seq x y z
N MET A 1 22.24 42.70 32.73
CA MET A 1 22.25 41.73 31.61
C MET A 1 21.32 42.26 30.53
N GLN A 2 21.86 42.72 29.40
CA GLN A 2 21.05 43.20 28.28
C GLN A 2 20.38 42.01 27.60
N GLN A 3 19.06 42.03 27.53
CA GLN A 3 18.28 41.03 26.81
C GLN A 3 18.51 41.23 25.31
N ARG A 4 19.21 40.30 24.67
CA ARG A 4 19.35 40.27 23.21
C ARG A 4 17.96 40.21 22.60
N GLU A 5 17.59 41.26 21.87
CA GLU A 5 16.37 41.29 21.06
C GLU A 5 16.45 40.15 20.04
N ARG A 6 15.51 39.20 20.14
CA ARG A 6 15.47 38.05 19.24
C ARG A 6 14.93 38.54 17.89
N LEU A 7 15.84 38.79 16.94
CA LEU A 7 15.49 39.00 15.54
C LEU A 7 14.54 37.88 15.10
N ARG A 8 13.35 38.27 14.63
CA ARG A 8 12.32 37.35 14.19
C ARG A 8 12.77 36.75 12.85
N ASP A 9 13.29 35.53 12.90
CA ASP A 9 13.61 34.76 11.70
C ASP A 9 12.31 34.38 10.97
N GLU A 10 12.08 35.00 9.82
CA GLU A 10 10.90 34.76 8.98
C GLU A 10 10.83 33.31 8.48
N ASN A 11 11.98 32.61 8.42
CA ASN A 11 12.07 31.22 7.99
C ASN A 11 11.94 30.22 9.14
N LYS A 12 11.62 30.69 10.35
CA LYS A 12 11.43 29.81 11.50
C LYS A 12 10.28 28.84 11.23
N ARG A 13 10.56 27.54 11.37
CA ARG A 13 9.56 26.47 11.26
C ARG A 13 8.59 26.53 12.45
N MET A 14 7.48 27.25 12.26
CA MET A 14 6.43 27.44 13.29
C MET A 14 5.35 26.36 13.27
N ARG A 15 5.29 25.53 12.22
CA ARG A 15 4.28 24.48 12.05
C ARG A 15 4.90 23.12 12.35
N GLN A 16 4.21 22.32 13.16
CA GLN A 16 4.59 20.95 13.49
C GLN A 16 3.42 20.01 13.15
N PRO A 17 3.41 19.42 11.93
CA PRO A 17 2.49 18.35 11.61
C PRO A 17 2.73 17.14 12.53
N SER A 18 1.66 16.43 12.89
CA SER A 18 1.74 15.18 13.64
C SER A 18 1.56 13.99 12.71
N CYS A 19 2.48 13.02 12.78
CA CYS A 19 2.34 11.71 12.15
C CYS A 19 2.36 10.64 13.24
N ARG A 20 1.47 9.66 13.13
CA ARG A 20 1.49 8.46 13.97
C ARG A 20 2.17 7.34 13.21
N MET A 21 2.99 6.58 13.93
CA MET A 21 3.76 5.45 13.42
C MET A 21 3.60 4.30 14.40
N ASN A 22 3.61 3.07 13.91
CA ASN A 22 3.86 1.90 14.73
C ASN A 22 5.37 1.76 15.03
N ASP A 23 5.74 0.76 15.84
CA ASP A 23 7.12 0.57 16.27
C ASP A 23 8.07 0.28 15.09
N ASP A 24 7.66 -0.54 14.13
CA ASP A 24 8.49 -0.92 12.98
C ASP A 24 8.75 0.28 12.05
N GLU A 25 7.69 1.06 11.76
CA GLU A 25 7.77 2.29 10.98
C GLU A 25 8.71 3.30 11.66
N TYR A 26 8.58 3.47 12.98
CA TYR A 26 9.44 4.38 13.73
C TYR A 26 10.90 3.92 13.73
N GLN A 27 11.17 2.61 13.91
CA GLN A 27 12.52 2.06 13.87
C GLN A 27 13.17 2.20 12.50
N LEU A 28 12.41 2.00 11.42
CA LEU A 28 12.89 2.24 10.05
C LEU A 28 13.34 3.69 9.88
N LEU A 29 12.50 4.64 10.31
CA LEU A 29 12.80 6.07 10.22
C LEU A 29 13.98 6.47 11.11
N ALA A 30 14.10 5.90 12.31
CA ALA A 30 15.22 6.13 13.22
C ALA A 30 16.55 5.68 12.59
N ARG A 31 16.58 4.51 11.96
CA ARG A 31 17.78 4.03 11.23
C ARG A 31 18.13 4.95 10.07
N ALA A 32 17.15 5.32 9.23
CA ALA A 32 17.39 6.20 8.09
C ALA A 32 17.90 7.58 8.52
N ALA A 33 17.31 8.15 9.57
CA ALA A 33 17.75 9.42 10.15
C ALA A 33 19.20 9.32 10.70
N ALA A 34 19.55 8.22 11.38
CA ALA A 34 20.89 7.98 11.87
C ALA A 34 21.94 7.89 10.74
N VAL A 35 21.61 7.20 9.64
CA VAL A 35 22.47 7.13 8.43
C VAL A 35 22.67 8.51 7.81
N CYS A 36 21.64 9.36 7.83
CA CYS A 36 21.73 10.74 7.33
C CYS A 36 22.31 11.73 8.34
N HIS A 37 22.71 11.30 9.54
CA HIS A 37 23.16 12.16 10.64
C HIS A 37 22.13 13.25 11.03
N MET A 38 20.86 12.89 11.01
CA MET A 38 19.73 13.78 11.35
C MET A 38 18.96 13.24 12.55
N SER A 39 18.28 14.14 13.27
CA SER A 39 17.19 13.71 14.14
C SER A 39 16.03 13.15 13.29
N VAL A 40 15.21 12.26 13.86
CA VAL A 40 14.03 11.71 13.17
C VAL A 40 13.12 12.82 12.63
N ALA A 41 12.87 13.87 13.43
CA ALA A 41 12.04 15.00 13.00
C ALA A 41 12.65 15.78 11.83
N SER A 42 13.97 16.03 11.87
CA SER A 42 14.66 16.72 10.76
C SER A 42 14.70 15.88 9.50
N PHE A 43 14.92 14.57 9.63
CA PHE A 43 14.88 13.62 8.52
C PHE A 43 13.49 13.59 7.87
N LEU A 44 12.43 13.44 8.67
CA LEU A 44 11.05 13.46 8.19
C LEU A 44 10.72 14.75 7.45
N ALA A 45 11.07 15.91 8.02
CA ALA A 45 10.83 17.18 7.38
C ALA A 45 11.62 17.33 6.07
N HIS A 46 12.88 16.87 6.02
CA HIS A 46 13.68 16.91 4.80
C HIS A 46 13.12 15.99 3.72
N ALA A 47 12.80 14.75 4.06
CA ALA A 47 12.23 13.78 3.13
C ALA A 47 10.87 14.26 2.59
N ALA A 48 9.99 14.74 3.46
CA ALA A 48 8.68 15.27 3.05
C ALA A 48 8.80 16.50 2.15
N LEU A 49 9.71 17.43 2.45
CA LEU A 49 9.96 18.59 1.61
C LEU A 49 10.59 18.20 0.26
N LYS A 50 11.52 17.24 0.26
CA LYS A 50 12.11 16.71 -0.98
C LYS A 50 11.03 16.09 -1.88
N ALA A 51 10.15 15.27 -1.32
CA ALA A 51 9.02 14.69 -2.03
C ALA A 51 8.04 15.78 -2.55
N ALA A 52 7.76 16.79 -1.73
CA ALA A 52 6.91 17.91 -2.15
C ALA A 52 7.53 18.76 -3.27
N HIS A 53 8.87 18.88 -3.33
CA HIS A 53 9.55 19.55 -4.44
C HIS A 53 9.48 18.77 -5.76
N ASP A 54 9.45 17.43 -5.71
CA ASP A 54 9.26 16.54 -6.87
C ASP A 54 7.84 15.96 -6.86
N LEU A 55 6.85 16.85 -6.93
CA LEU A 55 5.45 16.52 -6.69
C LEU A 55 4.89 15.55 -7.74
N ASP A 56 5.19 15.76 -9.02
CA ASP A 56 4.63 14.93 -10.10
C ASP A 56 5.09 13.47 -9.97
N ARG A 57 6.38 13.27 -9.69
CA ARG A 57 6.93 11.94 -9.43
C ARG A 57 6.32 11.32 -8.18
N THR A 58 6.27 12.07 -7.07
CA THR A 58 5.72 11.59 -5.81
C THR A 58 4.23 11.20 -5.96
N ALA A 59 3.46 12.00 -6.69
CA ALA A 59 2.05 11.73 -6.96
C ALA A 59 1.87 10.45 -7.79
N ALA A 60 2.70 10.23 -8.80
CA ALA A 60 2.69 9.01 -9.59
C ALA A 60 3.04 7.77 -8.76
N GLU A 61 4.08 7.84 -7.92
CA GLU A 61 4.48 6.75 -7.02
C GLU A 61 3.36 6.39 -6.01
N ILE A 62 2.74 7.40 -5.39
CA ILE A 62 1.59 7.21 -4.48
C ILE A 62 0.39 6.60 -5.21
N ALA A 63 0.10 7.05 -6.44
CA ALA A 63 -1.00 6.53 -7.23
C ALA A 63 -0.79 5.05 -7.60
N ALA A 64 0.42 4.69 -8.05
CA ALA A 64 0.78 3.32 -8.37
C ALA A 64 0.64 2.39 -7.15
N GLN A 65 1.13 2.81 -5.98
CA GLN A 65 0.98 2.01 -4.75
C GLN A 65 -0.50 1.81 -4.35
N ARG A 66 -1.34 2.83 -4.53
CA ARG A 66 -2.80 2.72 -4.27
C ARG A 66 -3.48 1.79 -5.26
N GLU A 67 -3.09 1.81 -6.52
CA GLU A 67 -3.62 0.92 -7.56
C GLU A 67 -3.36 -0.55 -7.20
N VAL A 68 -2.13 -0.88 -6.83
CA VAL A 68 -1.74 -2.23 -6.36
C VAL A 68 -2.62 -2.68 -5.18
N HIS A 69 -2.81 -1.81 -4.18
CA HIS A 69 -3.63 -2.14 -3.02
C HIS A 69 -5.10 -2.37 -3.40
N ASN A 70 -5.67 -1.52 -4.25
CA ASN A 70 -7.04 -1.65 -4.73
C ASN A 70 -7.25 -2.96 -5.49
N GLU A 71 -6.30 -3.34 -6.36
CA GLU A 71 -6.41 -4.58 -7.12
C GLU A 71 -6.24 -5.81 -6.21
N LEU A 72 -5.35 -5.77 -5.22
CA LEU A 72 -5.26 -6.83 -4.20
C LEU A 72 -6.58 -7.02 -3.43
N PHE A 73 -7.28 -5.93 -3.08
CA PHE A 73 -8.60 -6.04 -2.46
C PHE A 73 -9.66 -6.58 -3.41
N ALA A 74 -9.60 -6.22 -4.70
CA ALA A 74 -10.49 -6.77 -5.72
C ALA A 74 -10.28 -8.28 -5.86
N VAL A 75 -9.02 -8.73 -5.92
CA VAL A 75 -8.62 -10.13 -5.92
C VAL A 75 -9.15 -10.85 -4.68
N ARG A 76 -8.91 -10.33 -3.47
CA ARG A 76 -9.39 -10.93 -2.22
C ARG A 76 -10.92 -11.09 -2.21
N ARG A 77 -11.65 -10.08 -2.68
CA ARG A 77 -13.12 -10.13 -2.79
C ARG A 77 -13.56 -11.22 -3.77
N HIS A 78 -12.92 -11.30 -4.93
CA HIS A 78 -13.23 -12.33 -5.92
C HIS A 78 -12.95 -13.75 -5.40
N LEU A 79 -11.83 -13.96 -4.70
CA LEU A 79 -11.53 -15.23 -4.05
C LEU A 79 -12.56 -15.60 -2.96
N GLY A 80 -13.08 -14.61 -2.22
CA GLY A 80 -14.17 -14.82 -1.27
C GLY A 80 -15.47 -15.31 -1.93
N HIS A 81 -15.85 -14.70 -3.06
CA HIS A 81 -17.03 -15.15 -3.82
C HIS A 81 -16.85 -16.56 -4.39
N ILE A 82 -15.66 -16.89 -4.87
CA ILE A 82 -15.30 -18.23 -5.32
C ILE A 82 -15.49 -19.25 -4.19
N GLY A 83 -14.91 -18.99 -3.01
CA GLY A 83 -14.99 -19.92 -1.87
C GLY A 83 -16.43 -20.19 -1.47
N ASN A 84 -17.28 -19.15 -1.48
CA ASN A 84 -18.70 -19.30 -1.21
C ASN A 84 -19.41 -20.18 -2.24
N ASN A 85 -19.14 -19.99 -3.53
CA ASN A 85 -19.78 -20.76 -4.60
C ASN A 85 -19.35 -22.22 -4.58
N VAL A 86 -18.06 -22.50 -4.36
CA VAL A 86 -17.53 -23.87 -4.21
C VAL A 86 -18.16 -24.54 -2.99
N ASN A 87 -18.27 -23.83 -1.87
CA ASN A 87 -18.91 -24.37 -0.67
C ASN A 87 -20.40 -24.69 -0.90
N GLN A 88 -21.11 -23.89 -1.69
CA GLN A 88 -22.50 -24.17 -2.09
C GLN A 88 -22.61 -25.42 -2.97
N VAL A 89 -21.75 -25.56 -3.98
CA VAL A 89 -21.69 -26.75 -4.85
C VAL A 89 -21.39 -28.00 -4.03
N ALA A 90 -20.38 -27.95 -3.15
CA ALA A 90 -20.02 -29.05 -2.27
C ALA A 90 -21.18 -29.45 -1.36
N LYS A 91 -21.88 -28.48 -0.77
CA LYS A 91 -23.04 -28.75 0.09
C LYS A 91 -24.19 -29.41 -0.68
N ALA A 92 -24.49 -28.94 -1.89
CA ALA A 92 -25.54 -29.51 -2.74
C ALA A 92 -25.18 -30.95 -3.18
N ALA A 93 -23.94 -31.16 -3.64
CA ALA A 93 -23.46 -32.48 -4.03
C ALA A 93 -23.46 -33.48 -2.85
N ASN A 94 -23.00 -33.06 -1.67
CA ASN A 94 -23.01 -33.88 -0.46
C ASN A 94 -24.43 -34.23 0.01
N SER A 95 -25.44 -33.44 -0.34
CA SER A 95 -26.85 -33.76 -0.09
C SER A 95 -27.48 -34.67 -1.14
N GLY A 96 -26.72 -35.12 -2.15
CA GLY A 96 -27.23 -35.92 -3.28
C GLY A 96 -28.10 -35.13 -4.26
N ALA A 97 -28.07 -33.79 -4.18
CA ALA A 97 -28.80 -32.92 -5.09
C ALA A 97 -28.02 -32.74 -6.40
N ASP A 98 -28.74 -32.61 -7.51
CA ASP A 98 -28.13 -32.29 -8.81
C ASP A 98 -27.58 -30.86 -8.81
N VAL A 99 -26.41 -30.65 -9.42
CA VAL A 99 -25.68 -29.37 -9.36
C VAL A 99 -25.39 -28.82 -10.77
N PRO A 100 -26.45 -28.43 -11.52
CA PRO A 100 -26.32 -28.03 -12.93
C PRO A 100 -25.46 -26.78 -13.16
N TYR A 101 -25.21 -25.98 -12.12
CA TYR A 101 -24.40 -24.76 -12.21
C TYR A 101 -22.92 -24.94 -11.82
N ALA A 102 -22.49 -26.17 -11.48
CA ALA A 102 -21.14 -26.43 -11.00
C ALA A 102 -20.07 -26.02 -12.02
N GLU A 103 -20.28 -26.31 -13.30
CA GLU A 103 -19.33 -25.97 -14.36
C GLU A 103 -19.19 -24.45 -14.56
N ALA A 104 -20.29 -23.71 -14.50
CA ALA A 104 -20.28 -22.25 -14.57
C ALA A 104 -19.55 -21.62 -13.37
N VAL A 105 -19.74 -22.18 -12.17
CA VAL A 105 -19.02 -21.79 -10.96
C VAL A 105 -17.52 -22.04 -11.13
N LEU A 106 -17.12 -23.25 -11.56
CA LEU A 106 -15.72 -23.60 -11.80
C LEU A 106 -15.07 -22.71 -12.87
N GLY A 107 -15.77 -22.39 -13.95
CA GLY A 107 -15.31 -21.45 -14.96
C GLY A 107 -15.12 -20.04 -14.42
N ALA A 108 -16.00 -19.58 -13.52
CA ALA A 108 -15.83 -18.30 -12.84
C ALA A 108 -14.63 -18.31 -11.88
N VAL A 109 -14.39 -19.43 -11.20
CA VAL A 109 -13.17 -19.64 -10.40
C VAL A 109 -11.92 -19.49 -11.25
N GLN A 110 -11.86 -20.22 -12.37
CA GLN A 110 -10.69 -20.26 -13.25
C GLN A 110 -10.36 -18.87 -13.81
N ARG A 111 -11.37 -18.10 -14.23
CA ARG A 111 -11.17 -16.70 -14.70
C ARG A 111 -10.63 -15.78 -13.60
N ALA A 112 -11.12 -15.94 -12.38
CA ALA A 112 -10.60 -15.15 -11.27
C ALA A 112 -9.15 -15.54 -10.94
N THR A 113 -8.80 -16.83 -10.92
CA THR A 113 -7.40 -17.28 -10.77
C THR A 113 -6.49 -16.68 -11.84
N GLN A 114 -6.90 -16.72 -13.11
CA GLN A 114 -6.15 -16.11 -14.21
C GLN A 114 -5.93 -14.61 -14.02
N ARG A 115 -6.91 -13.89 -13.47
CA ARG A 115 -6.79 -12.46 -13.18
C ARG A 115 -5.80 -12.21 -12.04
N VAL A 116 -5.77 -13.07 -11.01
CA VAL A 116 -4.76 -13.01 -9.95
C VAL A 116 -3.37 -13.25 -10.52
N ASP A 117 -3.20 -14.29 -11.34
CA ASP A 117 -1.91 -14.63 -11.93
C ASP A 117 -1.37 -13.49 -12.81
N ALA A 118 -2.23 -12.90 -13.65
CA ALA A 118 -1.85 -11.76 -14.48
C ALA A 118 -1.40 -10.55 -13.65
N PHE A 119 -2.07 -10.28 -12.52
CA PHE A 119 -1.67 -9.21 -11.60
C PHE A 119 -0.32 -9.50 -10.94
N ILE A 120 -0.09 -10.72 -10.45
CA ILE A 120 1.18 -11.12 -9.84
C ILE A 120 2.33 -10.93 -10.85
N GLN A 121 2.12 -11.35 -12.10
CA GLN A 121 3.13 -11.16 -13.17
C GLN A 121 3.40 -9.68 -13.44
N HIS A 122 2.35 -8.86 -13.58
CA HIS A 122 2.50 -7.43 -13.79
C HIS A 122 3.26 -6.74 -12.65
N TYR A 123 2.98 -7.10 -11.41
CA TYR A 123 3.66 -6.57 -10.23
C TYR A 123 5.15 -6.95 -10.21
N LEU A 124 5.47 -8.23 -10.45
CA LEU A 124 6.85 -8.72 -10.51
C LEU A 124 7.67 -8.04 -11.62
N ASP A 125 7.06 -7.78 -12.78
CA ASP A 125 7.72 -7.08 -13.88
C ASP A 125 7.97 -5.61 -13.58
N THR A 126 7.10 -4.98 -12.79
CA THR A 126 7.25 -3.59 -12.37
C THR A 126 8.37 -3.45 -11.34
N GLU A 127 8.42 -4.31 -10.33
CA GLU A 127 9.47 -4.35 -9.31
C GLU A 127 10.87 -4.57 -9.91
N ARG A 128 11.00 -5.46 -10.92
CA ARG A 128 12.28 -5.72 -11.61
C ARG A 128 12.80 -4.55 -12.43
N ARG A 129 11.95 -3.58 -12.80
CA ARG A 129 12.37 -2.40 -13.57
C ARG A 129 12.82 -1.25 -12.67
N THR A 130 12.45 -1.28 -11.39
CA THR A 130 12.74 -0.23 -10.41
C THR A 130 13.90 -0.56 -9.45
N GLY A 131 14.36 -1.82 -9.42
CA GLY A 131 15.55 -2.26 -8.67
C GLY A 131 16.81 -2.33 -9.53
#